data_AF-A0A6I5WKX8-F1
#
_entry.id   AF-A0A6I5WKX8-F1
#
_cell.length_a   1.000
_cell.length_b   1.000
_cell.length_c   1.000
_cell.angle_alpha   90.00
_cell.angle_beta   90.00
_cell.angle_gamma   90.00
#
_symmetry.space_group_name_H-M   'P 1'
#
loop_
_entity.id
_entity.type
_entity.pdbx_description
1 polymer ?
#
loop_
_entity_poly.entity_id
_entity_poly.type
_entity_poly.pdbx_seq_one_letter_code
_entity_poly.pdbx_strand_id
1 'polypeptide(L)'
;MRRSTRARRPSGNARSKRLIAVVGTLAVFGGIVAVTQISSAGERRSNKTRPASAQCVQPSPGATAPSGTGTTTRTWQNGRWVRNHWGDGQQSVEECQETRDGQAPGNNGGSAVACPDVAGRLPQVPERARAEVDRNLAQLQAQITEADRRLAAEGSRGEAFVRNSILAPLASKRRATLDRITNAIDRFGSRPRGLSQLAECQVAPTGNTNDGNNNGGDNDNDNDGGNNGGNDNGGNNNGGDSNAPGAGLGVLANDCDESQLQPHDGFQNGNRCVSTAFGEVAAAANNPSLLITDFPQQVQAEEPFTLRVSTRNLVRDRFLAAGQGGYYVESSLLNGDGLVRGHFHTACRMLESTDEAPANPEDVPAFFVATEDSRGGREADEVTIQVPGMPESGTAQCAVWAGDGSHRVPMMERANQTPAFDVVRIEVN
;
A
#
# COMPACT_ATOMS: atom_id res chain seq x y z
N MET A 1 -54.79 -34.92 -69.79
CA MET A 1 -56.18 -34.53 -70.18
C MET A 1 -56.82 -33.73 -69.05
N ARG A 2 -57.84 -32.95 -69.41
CA ARG A 2 -58.44 -31.79 -68.73
C ARG A 2 -59.07 -32.00 -67.34
N ARG A 3 -59.08 -30.91 -66.56
CA ARG A 3 -60.14 -30.35 -65.65
C ARG A 3 -60.52 -31.19 -64.41
N SER A 4 -60.99 -30.67 -63.27
CA SER A 4 -61.25 -29.30 -62.75
C SER A 4 -61.65 -29.39 -61.27
N THR A 5 -61.40 -28.30 -60.54
CA THR A 5 -62.04 -27.74 -59.32
C THR A 5 -63.35 -28.34 -58.75
N ARG A 6 -63.39 -28.49 -57.41
CA ARG A 6 -64.43 -28.03 -56.42
C ARG A 6 -64.03 -28.56 -55.03
N ALA A 7 -63.80 -27.77 -53.97
CA ALA A 7 -64.64 -26.82 -53.21
C ALA A 7 -65.59 -27.45 -52.16
N ARG A 8 -65.44 -26.95 -50.91
CA ARG A 8 -66.33 -26.96 -49.70
C ARG A 8 -66.37 -28.19 -48.76
N ARG A 9 -65.64 -28.06 -47.63
CA ARG A 9 -66.10 -27.87 -46.21
C ARG A 9 -67.51 -28.39 -45.81
N PRO A 10 -67.79 -28.59 -44.49
CA PRO A 10 -67.04 -29.24 -43.40
C PRO A 10 -68.02 -30.02 -42.45
N SER A 11 -67.64 -30.18 -41.18
CA SER A 11 -68.40 -30.70 -40.02
C SER A 11 -68.33 -32.22 -39.84
N GLY A 12 -68.15 -32.76 -38.65
CA GLY A 12 -68.06 -32.19 -37.32
C GLY A 12 -68.09 -33.37 -36.34
N ASN A 13 -67.19 -33.32 -35.35
CA ASN A 13 -67.20 -34.00 -34.06
C ASN A 13 -67.99 -35.31 -33.89
N ALA A 14 -67.27 -36.40 -33.58
CA ALA A 14 -67.51 -37.16 -32.35
C ALA A 14 -66.31 -38.04 -31.98
N ARG A 15 -66.07 -38.09 -30.67
CA ARG A 15 -64.94 -38.70 -29.96
C ARG A 15 -64.76 -40.20 -30.24
N SER A 16 -63.52 -40.63 -30.41
CA SER A 16 -63.07 -41.93 -29.88
C SER A 16 -61.61 -41.86 -29.47
N LYS A 17 -61.36 -42.42 -28.27
CA LYS A 17 -60.13 -42.36 -27.48
C LYS A 17 -58.94 -42.95 -28.24
N ARG A 18 -57.81 -42.24 -28.32
CA ARG A 18 -56.47 -42.82 -28.06
C ARG A 18 -55.55 -41.78 -27.42
N LEU A 19 -54.87 -42.29 -26.41
CA LEU A 19 -53.90 -41.68 -25.52
C LEU A 19 -52.64 -41.22 -26.28
N ILE A 20 -51.92 -40.29 -25.64
CA ILE A 20 -50.55 -39.80 -25.92
C ILE A 20 -50.50 -38.58 -26.88
N ALA A 21 -50.46 -37.38 -26.28
CA ALA A 21 -49.75 -36.24 -26.85
C ALA A 21 -49.30 -35.30 -25.72
N VAL A 22 -48.00 -35.05 -25.71
CA VAL A 22 -47.24 -34.22 -24.78
C VAL A 22 -47.75 -32.77 -24.83
N VAL A 23 -48.14 -32.26 -23.68
CA VAL A 23 -48.37 -30.82 -23.42
C VAL A 23 -47.01 -30.13 -23.58
N GLY A 24 -46.87 -29.20 -24.53
CA GLY A 24 -46.97 -27.76 -24.27
C GLY A 24 -45.83 -27.31 -23.35
N THR A 25 -44.89 -26.48 -23.77
CA THR A 25 -45.12 -25.03 -23.88
C THR A 25 -44.03 -24.37 -24.72
N LEU A 26 -44.43 -23.50 -25.64
CA LEU A 26 -43.59 -22.52 -26.35
C LEU A 26 -43.14 -21.42 -25.38
N ALA A 27 -41.84 -21.17 -25.26
CA ALA A 27 -41.29 -19.91 -24.79
C ALA A 27 -39.92 -19.64 -25.43
N VAL A 28 -39.93 -18.71 -26.39
CA VAL A 28 -38.97 -17.63 -26.68
C VAL A 28 -37.48 -17.87 -26.40
N PHE A 29 -36.68 -17.69 -27.45
CA PHE A 29 -35.22 -17.54 -27.44
C PHE A 29 -34.71 -16.59 -26.33
N GLY A 30 -33.74 -17.07 -25.55
CA GLY A 30 -32.97 -16.25 -24.62
C GLY A 30 -31.74 -17.02 -24.16
N GLY A 31 -30.63 -16.85 -24.88
CA GLY A 31 -29.33 -17.32 -24.40
C GLY A 31 -28.94 -16.52 -23.16
N ILE A 32 -28.65 -17.21 -22.06
CA ILE A 32 -27.95 -16.65 -20.92
C ILE A 32 -26.92 -17.68 -20.49
N VAL A 33 -25.67 -17.42 -20.89
CA VAL A 33 -24.49 -17.92 -20.18
C VAL A 33 -24.58 -17.32 -18.78
N ALA A 34 -24.83 -18.15 -17.78
CA ALA A 34 -24.71 -17.74 -16.39
C ALA A 34 -23.21 -17.57 -16.06
N VAL A 35 -22.66 -16.42 -16.44
CA VAL A 35 -21.50 -15.85 -15.77
C VAL A 35 -21.98 -15.46 -14.38
N THR A 36 -21.67 -16.27 -13.37
CA THR A 36 -21.78 -15.86 -11.98
C THR A 36 -20.96 -14.60 -11.79
N GLN A 37 -21.57 -13.63 -11.12
CA GLN A 37 -21.31 -12.21 -11.33
C GLN A 37 -19.85 -11.82 -11.06
N ILE A 38 -19.30 -11.11 -12.04
CA ILE A 38 -18.24 -10.14 -11.85
C ILE A 38 -18.76 -9.15 -10.79
N SER A 39 -18.16 -9.14 -9.61
CA SER A 39 -18.33 -8.08 -8.64
C SER A 39 -18.00 -6.77 -9.33
N SER A 40 -19.05 -6.04 -9.71
CA SER A 40 -18.94 -4.67 -10.15
C SER A 40 -18.53 -3.89 -8.93
N ALA A 41 -17.23 -3.66 -8.75
CA ALA A 41 -16.70 -2.59 -7.92
C ALA A 41 -17.07 -1.25 -8.59
N GLY A 42 -18.37 -0.98 -8.66
CA GLY A 42 -18.89 0.35 -8.95
C GLY A 42 -18.58 1.19 -7.74
N GLU A 43 -17.67 2.14 -7.92
CA GLU A 43 -17.34 3.21 -6.97
C GLU A 43 -18.62 3.91 -6.49
N ARG A 44 -19.21 3.41 -5.42
CA ARG A 44 -19.91 4.28 -4.47
C ARG A 44 -18.85 4.70 -3.47
N ARG A 45 -18.24 5.87 -3.72
CA ARG A 45 -17.52 6.61 -2.69
C ARG A 45 -18.51 6.85 -1.55
N SER A 46 -18.46 5.98 -0.55
CA SER A 46 -19.08 6.24 0.74
C SER A 46 -18.42 7.49 1.30
N ASN A 47 -19.16 8.59 1.37
CA ASN A 47 -18.77 9.80 2.08
C ASN A 47 -18.79 9.62 3.61
N LYS A 48 -18.88 8.38 4.13
CA LYS A 48 -18.58 8.12 5.53
C LYS A 48 -17.07 8.14 5.69
N THR A 49 -16.56 9.21 6.30
CA THR A 49 -15.31 9.18 7.05
C THR A 49 -15.34 7.90 7.89
N ARG A 50 -14.38 7.01 7.65
CA ARG A 50 -14.21 5.83 8.51
C ARG A 50 -14.09 6.35 9.94
N PRO A 51 -14.85 5.82 10.91
CA PRO A 51 -14.63 6.22 12.28
C PRO A 51 -13.18 5.84 12.60
N ALA A 52 -12.35 6.83 12.89
CA ALA A 52 -11.15 6.58 13.66
C ALA A 52 -11.58 5.81 14.91
N SER A 53 -10.75 4.87 15.35
CA SER A 53 -10.95 4.14 16.60
C SER A 53 -11.47 5.06 17.73
N ALA A 54 -12.21 4.51 18.69
CA ALA A 54 -12.75 5.30 19.79
C ALA A 54 -11.69 5.66 20.86
N GLN A 55 -10.50 5.04 20.88
CA GLN A 55 -9.45 5.25 21.90
C GLN A 55 -8.04 5.38 21.31
N CYS A 56 -7.24 6.36 21.75
CA CYS A 56 -5.85 6.52 21.31
C CYS A 56 -4.98 5.59 22.16
N VAL A 57 -4.24 4.69 21.53
CA VAL A 57 -3.39 3.71 22.22
C VAL A 57 -1.92 4.05 22.03
N GLN A 58 -1.08 3.59 22.95
CA GLN A 58 0.36 3.75 22.82
C GLN A 58 0.86 3.03 21.56
N PRO A 59 1.71 3.67 20.74
CA PRO A 59 2.24 3.03 19.55
C PRO A 59 3.14 1.85 19.91
N SER A 60 3.19 0.85 19.04
CA SER A 60 4.19 -0.21 19.16
C SER A 60 5.61 0.38 19.08
N PRO A 61 6.59 -0.24 19.74
CA PRO A 61 7.98 0.21 19.69
C PRO A 61 8.51 0.42 18.25
N GLY A 62 9.23 1.52 17.98
CA GLY A 62 9.81 1.84 16.67
C GLY A 62 9.06 2.85 15.78
N ALA A 63 8.06 3.55 16.33
CA ALA A 63 7.13 4.39 15.57
C ALA A 63 7.66 5.75 15.07
N THR A 64 8.90 6.14 15.38
CA THR A 64 9.34 7.52 15.16
C THR A 64 10.10 7.68 13.84
N ALA A 65 9.62 8.55 12.96
CA ALA A 65 10.38 8.95 11.78
C ALA A 65 11.73 9.60 12.17
N PRO A 66 12.79 9.50 11.36
CA PRO A 66 14.10 10.10 11.67
C PRO A 66 14.08 11.62 11.92
N SER A 67 13.06 12.33 11.42
CA SER A 67 12.83 13.76 11.66
C SER A 67 12.23 14.07 13.04
N GLY A 68 11.85 13.05 13.82
CA GLY A 68 11.20 13.19 15.13
C GLY A 68 9.77 13.74 15.08
N THR A 69 9.18 13.88 13.88
CA THR A 69 7.86 14.47 13.67
C THR A 69 7.14 13.77 12.50
N GLY A 70 5.90 13.35 12.74
CA GLY A 70 5.02 12.70 11.75
C GLY A 70 5.33 11.22 11.50
N THR A 71 4.34 10.53 10.95
CA THR A 71 4.39 9.06 10.71
C THR A 71 4.61 8.70 9.26
N THR A 72 4.71 9.70 8.38
CA THR A 72 4.73 9.50 6.93
C THR A 72 5.74 10.42 6.25
N THR A 73 6.61 9.87 5.42
CA THR A 73 7.49 10.63 4.51
C THR A 73 7.13 10.37 3.06
N ARG A 74 7.51 11.29 2.17
CA ARG A 74 7.42 11.10 0.72
C ARG A 74 8.80 11.27 0.10
N THR A 75 9.15 10.39 -0.83
CA THR A 75 10.39 10.45 -1.59
C THR A 75 10.08 10.52 -3.07
N TRP A 76 10.78 11.37 -3.84
CA TRP A 76 10.58 11.48 -5.29
C TRP A 76 11.47 10.47 -6.00
N GLN A 77 10.85 9.51 -6.71
CA GLN A 77 11.52 8.39 -7.34
C GLN A 77 10.88 8.10 -8.70
N ASN A 78 11.65 7.83 -9.74
CA ASN A 78 11.14 7.44 -11.06
C ASN A 78 10.04 8.38 -11.60
N GLY A 79 10.16 9.69 -11.33
CA GLY A 79 9.18 10.70 -11.74
C GLY A 79 7.86 10.70 -10.96
N ARG A 80 7.81 10.08 -9.78
CA ARG A 80 6.62 10.04 -8.91
C ARG A 80 6.97 10.19 -7.42
N TRP A 81 5.97 10.54 -6.62
CA TRP A 81 6.07 10.46 -5.17
C TRP A 81 5.81 9.03 -4.71
N VAL A 82 6.72 8.51 -3.88
CA VAL A 82 6.57 7.28 -3.12
C VAL A 82 6.31 7.66 -1.67
N ARG A 83 5.19 7.20 -1.11
CA ARG A 83 4.83 7.46 0.28
C ARG A 83 5.25 6.27 1.15
N ASN A 84 5.84 6.63 2.28
CA ASN A 84 6.47 5.74 3.24
C ASN A 84 5.90 6.02 4.63
N HIS A 85 5.37 5.01 5.30
CA HIS A 85 4.81 5.08 6.63
C HIS A 85 5.80 4.47 7.63
N TRP A 86 6.33 5.30 8.51
CA TRP A 86 7.26 4.88 9.56
C TRP A 86 6.52 4.17 10.67
N GLY A 87 7.14 3.10 11.20
CA GLY A 87 6.54 2.24 12.22
C GLY A 87 5.10 1.85 11.90
N ASP A 88 4.81 1.55 10.64
CA ASP A 88 3.48 1.14 10.19
C ASP A 88 2.39 2.22 10.36
N GLY A 89 2.80 3.49 10.28
CA GLY A 89 1.89 4.63 10.42
C GLY A 89 1.38 4.82 11.85
N GLN A 90 2.04 4.21 12.83
CA GLN A 90 1.75 4.38 14.26
C GLN A 90 1.97 5.84 14.68
N GLN A 91 0.94 6.45 15.28
CA GLN A 91 0.97 7.82 15.79
C GLN A 91 1.24 7.79 17.30
N SER A 92 1.85 8.84 17.84
CA SER A 92 1.86 9.01 19.30
C SER A 92 0.43 9.21 19.83
N VAL A 93 0.22 9.01 21.14
CA VAL A 93 -1.10 9.25 21.75
C VAL A 93 -1.50 10.71 21.58
N GLU A 94 -0.54 11.64 21.69
CA GLU A 94 -0.73 13.06 21.48
C GLU A 94 -1.16 13.36 20.02
N GLU A 95 -0.44 12.82 19.03
CA GLU A 95 -0.78 12.98 17.61
C GLU A 95 -2.17 12.40 17.28
N CYS A 96 -2.53 11.27 17.90
CA CYS A 96 -3.86 10.67 17.75
C CYS A 96 -4.96 11.54 18.39
N GLN A 97 -4.71 12.15 19.55
CA GLN A 97 -5.67 13.05 20.21
C GLN A 97 -5.89 14.31 19.37
N GLU A 98 -4.82 14.92 18.86
CA GLU A 98 -4.91 16.04 17.91
C GLU A 98 -5.76 15.67 16.69
N THR A 99 -5.53 14.48 16.11
CA THR A 99 -6.32 13.95 14.98
C THR A 99 -7.83 13.87 15.26
N ARG A 100 -8.22 13.62 16.52
CA ARG A 100 -9.63 13.45 16.91
C ARG A 100 -10.37 14.73 17.18
N ASP A 101 -9.67 15.75 17.67
CA ASP A 101 -10.25 17.04 18.03
C ASP A 101 -10.63 17.87 16.78
N GLY A 102 -10.58 17.28 15.59
CA GLY A 102 -10.85 17.95 14.32
C GLY A 102 -9.65 18.72 13.78
N GLN A 103 -8.53 18.75 14.51
CA GLN A 103 -7.23 18.95 13.90
C GLN A 103 -6.97 17.75 12.99
N ALA A 104 -6.67 17.98 11.71
CA ALA A 104 -6.26 16.90 10.84
C ALA A 104 -5.12 16.13 11.52
N PRO A 105 -5.00 14.79 11.34
CA PRO A 105 -3.76 14.12 11.71
C PRO A 105 -2.61 14.92 11.11
N GLY A 106 -1.46 14.95 11.76
CA GLY A 106 -0.23 15.54 11.23
C GLY A 106 0.24 14.97 9.88
N ASN A 107 -0.64 14.45 9.01
CA ASN A 107 -0.69 14.90 7.62
C ASN A 107 -0.81 16.43 7.58
N ASN A 108 0.29 17.11 7.93
CA ASN A 108 0.56 18.39 7.32
C ASN A 108 0.32 18.15 5.83
N GLY A 109 -0.62 18.90 5.25
CA GLY A 109 -0.59 19.27 3.83
C GLY A 109 0.69 20.06 3.60
N GLY A 110 1.81 19.39 3.88
CA GLY A 110 3.13 19.92 3.96
C GLY A 110 3.54 20.28 2.57
N SER A 111 4.58 21.07 2.51
CA SER A 111 5.19 21.49 1.30
C SER A 111 6.53 20.78 1.29
N ALA A 112 6.80 20.00 0.26
CA ALA A 112 8.08 19.35 0.05
C ALA A 112 8.76 19.95 -1.18
N VAL A 113 10.08 19.91 -1.18
CA VAL A 113 10.91 20.34 -2.29
C VAL A 113 10.89 19.26 -3.36
N ALA A 114 10.23 19.54 -4.47
CA ALA A 114 10.21 18.73 -5.66
C ALA A 114 11.29 19.21 -6.64
N CYS A 115 12.22 18.32 -6.98
CA CYS A 115 13.24 18.61 -7.98
C CYS A 115 13.10 17.68 -9.20
N PRO A 116 13.44 18.15 -10.41
CA PRO A 116 13.52 17.29 -11.59
C PRO A 116 14.43 16.09 -11.37
N ASP A 117 14.03 14.93 -11.90
CA ASP A 117 14.81 13.70 -11.85
C ASP A 117 16.07 13.82 -12.71
N VAL A 118 17.20 13.54 -12.09
CA VAL A 118 18.53 13.61 -12.71
C VAL A 118 18.98 12.23 -13.17
N ALA A 119 18.76 11.19 -12.36
CA ALA A 119 19.24 9.84 -12.65
C ALA A 119 18.60 9.30 -13.94
N GLY A 120 17.29 9.48 -14.11
CA GLY A 120 16.58 9.09 -15.34
C GLY A 120 16.91 9.95 -16.57
N ARG A 121 17.69 11.02 -16.43
CA ARG A 121 18.14 11.90 -17.54
C ARG A 121 19.61 11.70 -17.89
N LEU A 122 20.35 10.88 -17.14
CA LEU A 122 21.75 10.60 -17.45
C LEU A 122 21.86 9.66 -18.66
N PRO A 123 22.79 9.91 -19.59
CA PRO A 123 23.17 8.91 -20.58
C PRO A 123 23.89 7.73 -19.90
N GLN A 124 24.23 6.69 -20.67
CA GLN A 124 25.03 5.58 -20.16
C GLN A 124 26.31 6.09 -19.49
N VAL A 125 26.42 5.85 -18.18
CA VAL A 125 27.55 6.31 -17.37
C VAL A 125 28.75 5.37 -17.61
N PRO A 126 29.92 5.90 -18.03
CA PRO A 126 31.14 5.10 -18.15
C PRO A 126 31.47 4.42 -16.82
N GLU A 127 31.90 3.15 -16.84
CA GLU A 127 32.23 2.36 -15.64
C GLU A 127 33.15 3.13 -14.67
N ARG A 128 34.19 3.77 -15.22
CA ARG A 128 35.17 4.54 -14.45
C ARG A 128 34.62 5.80 -13.78
N ALA A 129 33.45 6.28 -14.22
CA ALA A 129 32.79 7.46 -13.67
C ALA A 129 31.70 7.11 -12.64
N ARG A 130 31.24 5.85 -12.57
CA ARG A 130 30.05 5.45 -11.78
C ARG A 130 30.13 5.89 -10.33
N ALA A 131 31.16 5.44 -9.61
CA ALA A 131 31.31 5.76 -8.19
C ALA A 131 31.33 7.28 -7.90
N GLU A 132 31.85 8.11 -8.82
CA GLU A 132 31.81 9.56 -8.65
C GLU A 132 30.43 10.15 -8.98
N VAL A 133 29.77 9.65 -10.03
CA VAL A 133 28.40 10.04 -10.36
C VAL A 133 27.46 9.68 -9.20
N ASP A 134 27.59 8.49 -8.63
CA ASP A 134 26.77 8.01 -7.51
C ASP A 134 26.93 8.89 -6.27
N ARG A 135 28.17 9.26 -5.91
CA ARG A 135 28.42 10.22 -4.81
C ARG A 135 27.77 11.58 -5.07
N ASN A 136 27.79 12.07 -6.31
CA ASN A 136 27.14 13.34 -6.65
C ASN A 136 25.61 13.23 -6.67
N LEU A 137 25.05 12.09 -7.08
CA LEU A 137 23.61 11.81 -6.98
C LEU A 137 23.16 11.78 -5.51
N ALA A 138 23.92 11.11 -4.64
CA ALA A 138 23.69 11.14 -3.19
C ALA A 138 23.76 12.57 -2.63
N GLN A 139 24.72 13.37 -3.10
CA GLN A 139 24.84 14.76 -2.68
C GLN A 139 23.67 15.64 -3.16
N LEU A 140 23.13 15.40 -4.36
CA LEU A 140 21.92 16.07 -4.83
C LEU A 140 20.72 15.76 -3.93
N GLN A 141 20.62 14.53 -3.44
CA GLN A 141 19.56 14.13 -2.50
C GLN A 141 19.75 14.77 -1.11
N ALA A 142 20.97 14.79 -0.58
CA ALA A 142 21.27 15.47 0.69
C ALA A 142 20.89 16.97 0.65
N GLN A 143 21.07 17.62 -0.52
CA GLN A 143 20.65 19.01 -0.72
C GLN A 143 19.12 19.17 -0.67
N ILE A 144 18.36 18.20 -1.21
CA ILE A 144 16.89 18.19 -1.12
C ILE A 144 16.46 18.00 0.33
N THR A 145 17.00 17.00 1.03
CA THR A 145 16.66 16.71 2.44
C THR A 145 16.91 17.92 3.35
N GLU A 146 18.03 18.63 3.16
CA GLU A 146 18.29 19.88 3.90
C GLU A 146 17.29 20.97 3.54
N ALA A 147 16.93 21.11 2.26
CA ALA A 147 15.92 22.08 1.84
C ALA A 147 14.53 21.75 2.38
N ASP A 148 14.15 20.47 2.46
CA ASP A 148 12.93 20.00 3.10
C ASP A 148 12.92 20.28 4.60
N ARG A 149 14.04 20.01 5.31
CA ARG A 149 14.19 20.35 6.72
C ARG A 149 13.98 21.85 6.96
N ARG A 150 14.58 22.69 6.11
CA ARG A 150 14.42 24.14 6.17
C ARG A 150 13.02 24.59 5.79
N LEU A 151 12.38 23.94 4.83
CA LEU A 151 11.00 24.23 4.43
C LEU A 151 10.02 23.89 5.56
N ALA A 152 10.23 22.78 6.27
CA ALA A 152 9.45 22.42 7.45
C ALA A 152 9.65 23.41 8.61
N ALA A 153 10.90 23.83 8.88
CA ALA A 153 11.21 24.72 9.99
C ALA A 153 10.85 26.20 9.73
N GLU A 154 10.99 26.67 8.49
CA GLU A 154 10.96 28.10 8.14
C GLU A 154 9.93 28.44 7.05
N GLY A 155 9.19 27.45 6.52
CA GLY A 155 8.28 27.62 5.39
C GLY A 155 7.11 28.57 5.68
N SER A 156 6.71 28.71 6.94
CA SER A 156 5.66 29.64 7.39
C SER A 156 6.05 31.12 7.26
N ARG A 157 7.32 31.43 6.97
CA ARG A 157 7.82 32.82 6.78
C ARG A 157 7.42 33.44 5.43
N GLY A 158 6.66 32.71 4.61
CA GLY A 158 6.04 33.19 3.37
C GLY A 158 6.79 32.79 2.10
N GLU A 159 6.08 32.82 0.96
CA GLU A 159 6.55 32.33 -0.34
C GLU A 159 7.84 33.03 -0.81
N ALA A 160 7.96 34.34 -0.60
CA ALA A 160 9.16 35.10 -0.94
C ALA A 160 10.40 34.62 -0.17
N PHE A 161 10.23 34.23 1.10
CA PHE A 161 11.30 33.65 1.91
C PHE A 161 11.67 32.26 1.39
N VAL A 162 10.69 31.40 1.14
CA VAL A 162 10.90 30.05 0.61
C VAL A 162 11.69 30.11 -0.71
N ARG A 163 11.26 30.96 -1.65
CA ARG A 163 11.94 31.13 -2.93
C ARG A 163 13.38 31.61 -2.77
N ASN A 164 13.60 32.66 -1.98
CA ASN A 164 14.90 33.34 -1.92
C ASN A 164 15.89 32.65 -0.99
N SER A 165 15.42 32.07 0.11
CA SER A 165 16.26 31.54 1.18
C SER A 165 16.39 30.01 1.12
N ILE A 166 15.47 29.30 0.48
CA ILE A 166 15.47 27.82 0.41
C ILE A 166 15.72 27.36 -1.04
N LEU A 167 14.82 27.71 -1.96
CA LEU A 167 14.87 27.19 -3.34
C LEU A 167 16.03 27.77 -4.17
N ALA A 168 16.33 29.07 -4.07
CA ALA A 168 17.43 29.68 -4.82
C ALA A 168 18.83 29.16 -4.39
N PRO A 169 19.13 29.04 -3.08
CA PRO A 169 20.37 28.38 -2.64
C PRO A 169 20.43 26.91 -3.03
N LEU A 170 19.31 26.19 -2.96
CA LEU A 170 19.23 24.80 -3.41
C LEU A 170 19.54 24.68 -4.89
N ALA A 171 18.93 25.50 -5.74
CA ALA A 171 19.16 25.48 -7.18
C ALA A 171 20.64 25.76 -7.52
N SER A 172 21.28 26.66 -6.78
CA SER A 172 22.71 26.95 -6.94
C SER A 172 23.59 25.75 -6.58
N LYS A 173 23.35 25.10 -5.43
CA LYS A 173 24.07 23.89 -4.99
C LYS A 173 23.85 22.71 -5.95
N ARG A 174 22.61 22.53 -6.41
CA ARG A 174 22.25 21.48 -7.37
C ARG A 174 22.96 21.69 -8.70
N ARG A 175 22.95 22.92 -9.23
CA ARG A 175 23.64 23.25 -10.48
C ARG A 175 25.14 22.92 -10.40
N ALA A 176 25.82 23.32 -9.33
CA ALA A 176 27.23 22.98 -9.11
C ALA A 176 27.49 21.46 -9.04
N THR A 177 26.53 20.69 -8.53
CA THR A 177 26.64 19.23 -8.43
C THR A 177 26.34 18.55 -9.77
N LEU A 178 25.37 19.06 -10.53
CA LEU A 178 25.08 18.65 -11.90
C LEU A 178 26.25 18.92 -12.85
N ASP A 179 26.96 20.03 -12.64
CA ASP A 179 28.19 20.33 -13.38
C ASP A 179 29.31 19.33 -13.05
N ARG A 180 29.43 18.90 -11.78
CA ARG A 180 30.37 17.83 -11.39
C ARG A 180 30.01 16.49 -12.04
N ILE A 181 28.74 16.11 -12.08
CA ILE A 181 28.28 14.90 -12.79
C ILE A 181 28.62 14.99 -14.29
N THR A 182 28.35 16.14 -14.90
CA THR A 182 28.65 16.39 -16.31
C THR A 182 30.15 16.22 -16.58
N ASN A 183 31.00 16.81 -15.74
CA ASN A 183 32.46 16.71 -15.88
C ASN A 183 33.00 15.31 -15.55
N ALA A 184 32.37 14.57 -14.64
CA ALA A 184 32.74 13.18 -14.35
C ALA A 184 32.52 12.27 -15.55
N ILE A 185 31.37 12.43 -16.23
CA ILE A 185 31.05 11.67 -17.44
C ILE A 185 31.94 12.10 -18.62
N ASP A 186 32.13 13.41 -18.82
CA ASP A 186 32.92 13.99 -19.93
C ASP A 186 34.39 13.52 -19.94
N ARG A 187 34.97 13.23 -18.77
CA ARG A 187 36.34 12.68 -18.67
C ARG A 187 36.50 11.30 -19.31
N PHE A 188 35.43 10.52 -19.43
CA PHE A 188 35.49 9.12 -19.86
C PHE A 188 34.45 8.76 -20.92
N GLY A 189 33.67 9.73 -21.40
CA GLY A 189 32.55 9.53 -22.32
C GLY A 189 32.06 10.84 -22.92
N SER A 190 30.97 10.79 -23.68
CA SER A 190 30.41 12.00 -24.29
C SER A 190 29.74 12.91 -23.26
N ARG A 191 30.08 14.20 -23.28
CA ARG A 191 29.51 15.21 -22.39
C ARG A 191 27.96 15.22 -22.43
N PRO A 192 27.28 14.99 -21.29
CA PRO A 192 25.84 15.17 -21.19
C PRO A 192 25.46 16.65 -21.42
N ARG A 193 24.33 16.88 -22.09
CA ARG A 193 23.79 18.24 -22.31
C ARG A 193 22.50 18.43 -21.52
N GLY A 194 22.27 19.65 -21.06
CA GLY A 194 21.00 20.05 -20.42
C GLY A 194 20.85 19.68 -18.94
N LEU A 195 21.81 18.99 -18.32
CA LEU A 195 21.70 18.61 -16.90
C LEU A 195 21.53 19.81 -15.96
N SER A 196 22.20 20.93 -16.24
CA SER A 196 22.10 22.16 -15.42
C SER A 196 20.71 22.80 -15.41
N GLN A 197 19.81 22.40 -16.32
CA GLN A 197 18.41 22.83 -16.36
C GLN A 197 17.55 22.08 -15.32
N LEU A 198 18.04 20.96 -14.80
CA LEU A 198 17.37 20.13 -13.77
C LEU A 198 17.66 20.62 -12.33
N ALA A 199 18.33 21.77 -12.22
CA ALA A 199 18.76 22.33 -10.94
C ALA A 199 17.62 22.99 -10.17
N GLU A 200 16.63 23.54 -10.88
CA GLU A 200 15.53 24.28 -10.27
C GLU A 200 14.55 23.31 -9.63
N CYS A 201 14.18 23.61 -8.39
CA CYS A 201 13.20 22.86 -7.61
C CYS A 201 12.06 23.77 -7.23
N GLN A 202 10.91 23.17 -6.98
CA GLN A 202 9.70 23.85 -6.58
C GLN A 202 9.19 23.29 -5.26
N VAL A 203 8.37 24.05 -4.57
CA VAL A 203 7.57 23.51 -3.47
C VAL A 203 6.34 22.84 -4.06
N ALA A 204 6.09 21.60 -3.65
CA ALA A 204 4.91 20.83 -4.02
C ALA A 204 4.13 20.44 -2.76
N PRO A 205 2.79 20.51 -2.79
CA PRO A 205 1.97 20.02 -1.70
C PRO A 205 2.14 18.50 -1.54
N THR A 206 2.32 18.05 -0.29
CA THR A 206 2.42 16.64 0.11
C THR A 206 1.05 16.03 0.42
N GLY A 207 -0.02 16.83 0.32
CA GLY A 207 -1.40 16.35 0.30
C GLY A 207 -1.70 15.60 -1.00
N ASN A 208 -2.76 14.78 -0.97
CA ASN A 208 -3.38 14.35 -2.23
C ASN A 208 -4.00 15.58 -2.89
N THR A 209 -3.51 15.96 -4.06
CA THR A 209 -4.24 16.82 -5.00
C THR A 209 -5.42 16.01 -5.53
N ASN A 210 -6.50 15.96 -4.76
CA ASN A 210 -7.83 15.79 -5.33
C ASN A 210 -8.31 17.19 -5.72
N ASP A 211 -8.04 17.57 -6.97
CA ASP A 211 -8.68 18.72 -7.60
C ASP A 211 -10.19 18.50 -7.59
N GLY A 212 -10.88 19.35 -6.84
CA GLY A 212 -12.33 19.30 -6.65
C GLY A 212 -12.83 20.60 -6.05
N ASN A 213 -12.63 21.68 -6.80
CA ASN A 213 -13.33 22.95 -6.62
C ASN A 213 -14.84 22.69 -6.49
N ASN A 214 -15.49 23.10 -5.40
CA ASN A 214 -16.83 23.69 -5.42
C ASN A 214 -17.18 24.36 -4.08
N ASN A 215 -17.33 25.67 -4.20
CA ASN A 215 -17.94 26.61 -3.29
C ASN A 215 -19.48 26.41 -3.25
N GLY A 216 -20.09 26.52 -2.08
CA GLY A 216 -21.50 26.92 -1.95
C GLY A 216 -22.34 26.23 -0.88
N GLY A 217 -22.70 26.98 0.16
CA GLY A 217 -24.11 27.15 0.56
C GLY A 217 -24.58 26.51 1.87
N ASP A 218 -24.89 27.38 2.84
CA ASP A 218 -25.67 27.12 4.05
C ASP A 218 -27.08 26.54 3.79
N ASN A 219 -27.56 25.66 4.69
CA ASN A 219 -28.79 25.85 5.51
C ASN A 219 -29.33 24.54 6.12
N ASP A 220 -29.52 24.61 7.44
CA ASP A 220 -30.66 24.20 8.28
C ASP A 220 -31.26 22.77 8.32
N ASN A 221 -31.33 22.30 9.58
CA ASN A 221 -32.42 21.62 10.29
C ASN A 221 -33.03 20.31 9.74
N ASP A 222 -32.90 19.21 10.49
CA ASP A 222 -33.91 18.83 11.49
C ASP A 222 -33.54 17.52 12.24
N ASN A 223 -33.51 17.67 13.57
CA ASN A 223 -34.06 16.86 14.67
C ASN A 223 -34.25 15.33 14.64
N ASP A 224 -34.14 14.81 15.88
CA ASP A 224 -34.68 13.55 16.46
C ASP A 224 -33.84 12.28 16.23
N GLY A 225 -33.39 11.49 17.21
CA GLY A 225 -33.72 11.36 18.63
C GLY A 225 -33.57 9.88 19.00
N GLY A 226 -32.87 9.54 20.10
CA GLY A 226 -32.88 8.18 20.65
C GLY A 226 -31.54 7.67 21.18
N ASN A 227 -31.35 7.79 22.49
CA ASN A 227 -30.21 7.28 23.24
C ASN A 227 -30.57 5.97 23.96
N ASN A 228 -29.62 5.02 23.94
CA ASN A 228 -29.25 4.03 24.97
C ASN A 228 -30.13 2.82 25.32
N GLY A 229 -29.47 1.65 25.41
CA GLY A 229 -29.71 0.66 26.48
C GLY A 229 -29.87 -0.82 26.10
N GLY A 230 -28.81 -1.61 26.30
CA GLY A 230 -28.84 -2.80 27.18
C GLY A 230 -29.27 -4.18 26.65
N ASN A 231 -28.26 -5.06 26.52
CA ASN A 231 -28.14 -6.47 26.95
C ASN A 231 -29.21 -7.57 26.71
N ASP A 232 -28.65 -8.70 26.22
CA ASP A 232 -28.85 -10.11 26.59
C ASP A 232 -30.24 -10.75 26.56
N ASN A 233 -30.41 -11.80 25.74
CA ASN A 233 -30.02 -13.17 26.12
C ASN A 233 -30.71 -14.23 25.22
N GLY A 234 -29.94 -15.25 24.84
CA GLY A 234 -30.41 -16.64 24.84
C GLY A 234 -30.83 -17.27 23.51
N GLY A 235 -30.06 -18.28 23.06
CA GLY A 235 -30.57 -19.19 22.03
C GLY A 235 -29.58 -20.15 21.38
N ASN A 236 -28.93 -20.98 22.20
CA ASN A 236 -28.20 -22.20 21.88
C ASN A 236 -28.61 -22.91 20.56
N ASN A 237 -27.63 -23.31 19.72
CA ASN A 237 -27.60 -24.67 19.13
C ASN A 237 -26.25 -24.98 18.47
N ASN A 238 -25.51 -25.82 19.19
CA ASN A 238 -24.52 -26.75 18.66
C ASN A 238 -25.12 -27.55 17.50
N GLY A 239 -24.58 -27.37 16.30
CA GLY A 239 -25.01 -28.07 15.10
C GLY A 239 -23.91 -27.93 14.05
N GLY A 240 -22.99 -28.89 14.03
CA GLY A 240 -21.89 -28.94 13.07
C GLY A 240 -22.39 -28.67 11.67
N ASP A 241 -21.96 -27.52 11.13
CA ASP A 241 -22.33 -27.09 9.80
C ASP A 241 -21.61 -28.01 8.80
N SER A 242 -22.33 -29.03 8.34
CA SER A 242 -21.84 -30.09 7.46
C SER A 242 -21.50 -29.59 6.04
N ASN A 243 -21.53 -28.27 5.83
CA ASN A 243 -21.12 -27.57 4.62
C ASN A 243 -19.94 -26.59 4.84
N ALA A 244 -19.37 -26.49 6.05
CA ALA A 244 -18.19 -25.67 6.25
C ALA A 244 -16.97 -26.28 5.52
N PRO A 245 -16.16 -25.47 4.80
CA PRO A 245 -14.90 -25.93 4.23
C PRO A 245 -14.04 -26.63 5.29
N GLY A 246 -13.54 -27.83 4.97
CA GLY A 246 -12.71 -28.62 5.89
C GLY A 246 -13.47 -29.59 6.81
N ALA A 247 -14.77 -29.81 6.59
CA ALA A 247 -15.54 -30.85 7.28
C ALA A 247 -14.81 -32.22 7.23
N GLY A 248 -14.63 -32.85 8.39
CA GLY A 248 -13.93 -34.14 8.54
C GLY A 248 -12.41 -34.05 8.69
N LEU A 249 -11.81 -32.87 8.64
CA LEU A 249 -10.36 -32.68 8.83
C LEU A 249 -9.93 -32.46 10.30
N GLY A 250 -10.87 -32.49 11.25
CA GLY A 250 -10.58 -32.21 12.65
C GLY A 250 -10.08 -30.77 12.87
N VAL A 251 -10.69 -29.80 12.18
CA VAL A 251 -10.39 -28.37 12.33
C VAL A 251 -10.54 -27.98 13.80
N LEU A 252 -9.48 -27.40 14.39
CA LEU A 252 -9.46 -27.00 15.80
C LEU A 252 -10.29 -25.74 16.07
N ALA A 253 -10.26 -24.78 15.13
CA ALA A 253 -11.08 -23.57 15.11
C ALA A 253 -11.01 -22.95 13.71
N ASN A 254 -12.07 -22.27 13.29
CA ASN A 254 -12.16 -21.48 12.06
C ASN A 254 -12.61 -20.03 12.30
N ASP A 255 -12.85 -19.68 13.56
CA ASP A 255 -13.22 -18.35 14.04
C ASP A 255 -12.74 -18.17 15.50
N CYS A 256 -13.26 -17.14 16.18
CA CYS A 256 -12.90 -16.76 17.53
C CYS A 256 -13.92 -17.19 18.60
N ASP A 257 -14.96 -17.94 18.26
CA ASP A 257 -16.13 -18.13 19.13
C ASP A 257 -15.78 -18.89 20.42
N GLU A 258 -14.78 -19.78 20.37
CA GLU A 258 -14.31 -20.55 21.54
C GLU A 258 -13.06 -19.94 22.22
N SER A 259 -12.55 -18.81 21.71
CA SER A 259 -11.33 -18.19 22.23
C SER A 259 -11.56 -17.55 23.61
N GLN A 260 -10.58 -17.73 24.51
CA GLN A 260 -10.55 -17.04 25.81
C GLN A 260 -9.78 -15.71 25.76
N LEU A 261 -9.21 -15.35 24.60
CA LEU A 261 -8.52 -14.07 24.41
C LEU A 261 -9.52 -12.94 24.16
N GLN A 262 -9.13 -11.72 24.53
CA GLN A 262 -9.93 -10.54 24.21
C GLN A 262 -10.04 -10.36 22.68
N PRO A 263 -11.20 -9.93 22.14
CA PRO A 263 -11.29 -9.56 20.74
C PRO A 263 -10.33 -8.42 20.38
N HIS A 264 -9.80 -8.43 19.16
CA HIS A 264 -8.99 -7.33 18.65
C HIS A 264 -9.79 -6.03 18.59
N ASP A 265 -9.10 -4.92 18.80
CA ASP A 265 -9.62 -3.55 18.71
C ASP A 265 -9.11 -2.81 17.46
N GLY A 266 -8.41 -3.53 16.58
CA GLY A 266 -7.82 -3.00 15.36
C GLY A 266 -6.40 -2.47 15.52
N PHE A 267 -5.88 -2.39 16.74
CA PHE A 267 -4.50 -1.96 17.00
C PHE A 267 -3.54 -3.14 17.12
N GLN A 268 -2.24 -2.87 17.09
CA GLN A 268 -1.15 -3.86 17.21
C GLN A 268 -1.00 -4.46 18.63
N ASN A 269 -2.11 -4.83 19.25
CA ASN A 269 -2.14 -5.44 20.56
C ASN A 269 -1.93 -6.96 20.46
N GLY A 270 -0.98 -7.50 21.23
CA GLY A 270 -0.81 -8.93 21.42
C GLY A 270 -1.91 -9.54 22.31
N ASN A 271 -1.96 -10.87 22.37
CA ASN A 271 -2.96 -11.62 23.17
C ASN A 271 -4.41 -11.22 22.82
N ARG A 272 -4.71 -11.19 21.53
CA ARG A 272 -6.03 -10.89 20.99
C ARG A 272 -6.53 -12.03 20.11
N CYS A 273 -7.85 -12.25 20.09
CA CYS A 273 -8.48 -13.01 19.03
C CYS A 273 -8.85 -12.09 17.88
N VAL A 274 -8.36 -12.40 16.68
CA VAL A 274 -8.62 -11.62 15.47
C VAL A 274 -9.69 -12.35 14.65
N SER A 275 -10.93 -11.88 14.70
CA SER A 275 -12.05 -12.47 13.95
C SER A 275 -12.17 -11.93 12.52
N THR A 276 -11.31 -10.98 12.12
CA THR A 276 -11.20 -10.53 10.73
C THR A 276 -10.80 -11.68 9.81
N ALA A 277 -11.63 -11.94 8.81
CA ALA A 277 -11.39 -13.01 7.86
C ALA A 277 -10.05 -12.83 7.11
N PHE A 278 -9.49 -13.93 6.61
CA PHE A 278 -8.31 -13.88 5.76
C PHE A 278 -8.55 -13.09 4.46
N GLY A 279 -9.72 -13.27 3.83
CA GLY A 279 -10.12 -12.52 2.64
C GLY A 279 -9.97 -13.32 1.34
N GLU A 280 -9.80 -12.59 0.25
CA GLU A 280 -9.73 -13.12 -1.11
C GLU A 280 -8.31 -13.65 -1.43
N VAL A 281 -8.22 -14.74 -2.19
CA VAL A 281 -6.95 -15.34 -2.63
C VAL A 281 -6.83 -15.17 -4.14
N ALA A 282 -5.70 -14.62 -4.61
CA ALA A 282 -5.43 -14.47 -6.02
C ALA A 282 -5.21 -15.83 -6.70
N ALA A 283 -5.51 -15.94 -7.99
CA ALA A 283 -5.06 -17.06 -8.80
C ALA A 283 -3.52 -17.10 -8.80
N ALA A 284 -2.91 -18.28 -8.91
CA ALA A 284 -1.45 -18.44 -8.81
C ALA A 284 -0.64 -17.55 -9.76
N ALA A 285 -1.18 -17.26 -10.97
CA ALA A 285 -0.53 -16.37 -11.94
C ALA A 285 -0.57 -14.88 -11.54
N ASN A 286 -1.46 -14.52 -10.63
CA ASN A 286 -1.68 -13.18 -10.10
C ASN A 286 -1.14 -13.02 -8.67
N ASN A 287 -0.51 -14.04 -8.10
CA ASN A 287 0.11 -13.91 -6.79
C ASN A 287 1.20 -12.82 -6.83
N PRO A 288 1.32 -12.01 -5.76
CA PRO A 288 2.37 -11.01 -5.68
C PRO A 288 3.73 -11.67 -5.63
N SER A 289 4.74 -11.00 -6.19
CA SER A 289 6.15 -11.33 -5.99
C SER A 289 6.93 -10.07 -5.65
N LEU A 290 7.99 -10.24 -4.88
CA LEU A 290 8.83 -9.14 -4.41
C LEU A 290 10.30 -9.60 -4.39
N LEU A 291 11.22 -8.69 -4.71
CA LEU A 291 12.66 -8.97 -4.79
C LEU A 291 13.49 -7.73 -4.45
N ILE A 292 14.55 -7.87 -3.64
CA ILE A 292 15.60 -6.85 -3.49
C ILE A 292 16.53 -6.99 -4.69
N THR A 293 16.51 -6.01 -5.60
CA THR A 293 17.29 -6.02 -6.84
C THR A 293 18.67 -5.41 -6.71
N ASP A 294 18.89 -4.55 -5.71
CA ASP A 294 20.17 -3.88 -5.47
C ASP A 294 20.29 -3.48 -3.99
N PHE A 295 21.47 -3.74 -3.42
CA PHE A 295 21.82 -3.44 -2.02
C PHE A 295 23.35 -3.44 -1.86
N PRO A 296 23.92 -2.66 -0.92
CA PRO A 296 25.34 -2.73 -0.64
C PRO A 296 25.70 -4.03 0.09
N GLN A 297 26.87 -4.60 -0.21
CA GLN A 297 27.38 -5.75 0.56
C GLN A 297 27.96 -5.32 1.91
N GLN A 298 28.52 -4.11 1.96
CA GLN A 298 29.16 -3.53 3.15
C GLN A 298 28.80 -2.05 3.29
N VAL A 299 28.64 -1.59 4.52
CA VAL A 299 28.47 -0.17 4.91
C VAL A 299 29.25 0.10 6.20
N GLN A 300 29.52 1.36 6.53
CA GLN A 300 29.95 1.73 7.89
C GLN A 300 28.73 1.89 8.82
N ALA A 301 28.94 1.74 10.12
CA ALA A 301 27.92 2.13 11.10
C ALA A 301 27.47 3.59 10.87
N GLU A 302 26.17 3.84 10.99
CA GLU A 302 25.51 5.12 10.73
C GLU A 302 25.65 5.65 9.28
N GLU A 303 26.22 4.88 8.35
CA GLU A 303 26.29 5.24 6.93
C GLU A 303 24.94 4.99 6.25
N PRO A 304 24.29 6.01 5.66
CA PRO A 304 23.06 5.82 4.92
C PRO A 304 23.27 4.96 3.68
N PHE A 305 22.32 4.09 3.38
CA PHE A 305 22.33 3.26 2.17
C PHE A 305 20.94 3.06 1.58
N THR A 306 20.88 2.42 0.42
CA THR A 306 19.64 2.16 -0.29
C THR A 306 19.43 0.68 -0.57
N LEU A 307 18.16 0.27 -0.57
CA LEU A 307 17.71 -1.00 -1.13
C LEU A 307 16.81 -0.69 -2.33
N ARG A 308 17.00 -1.37 -3.47
CA ARG A 308 16.05 -1.30 -4.58
C ARG A 308 15.15 -2.52 -4.52
N VAL A 309 13.84 -2.30 -4.51
CA VAL A 309 12.84 -3.34 -4.30
C VAL A 309 11.94 -3.39 -5.53
N SER A 310 11.97 -4.50 -6.24
CA SER A 310 11.04 -4.79 -7.32
C SER A 310 9.80 -5.50 -6.79
N THR A 311 8.63 -5.06 -7.21
CA THR A 311 7.34 -5.70 -6.92
C THR A 311 6.62 -6.00 -8.22
N ARG A 312 5.81 -7.06 -8.24
CA ARG A 312 4.95 -7.45 -9.37
C ARG A 312 3.67 -8.07 -8.82
N ASN A 313 2.57 -7.90 -9.54
CA ASN A 313 1.24 -8.39 -9.16
C ASN A 313 0.76 -7.87 -7.79
N LEU A 314 1.20 -6.68 -7.41
CA LEU A 314 0.84 -6.03 -6.15
C LEU A 314 0.39 -4.60 -6.45
N VAL A 315 -0.85 -4.27 -6.07
CA VAL A 315 -1.38 -2.92 -6.14
C VAL A 315 -1.18 -2.28 -4.77
N ARG A 316 -0.27 -1.31 -4.67
CA ARG A 316 0.17 -0.69 -3.41
C ARG A 316 -0.67 0.54 -3.05
N ASP A 317 -1.99 0.35 -2.98
CA ASP A 317 -2.96 1.42 -2.75
C ASP A 317 -3.78 1.24 -1.47
N ARG A 318 -3.42 0.24 -0.66
CA ARG A 318 -4.19 -0.17 0.50
C ARG A 318 -3.30 -0.27 1.73
N PHE A 319 -3.34 0.81 2.51
CA PHE A 319 -2.71 0.93 3.80
C PHE A 319 -3.69 1.53 4.80
N LEU A 320 -3.96 0.82 5.89
CA LEU A 320 -4.78 1.29 7.00
C LEU A 320 -3.87 1.53 8.18
N ALA A 321 -3.49 2.79 8.41
CA ALA A 321 -2.51 3.14 9.44
C ALA A 321 -2.82 2.47 10.79
N ALA A 322 -1.84 1.74 11.32
CA ALA A 322 -2.01 0.97 12.54
C ALA A 322 -2.31 1.88 13.75
N GLY A 323 -1.74 3.09 13.78
CA GLY A 323 -2.02 4.13 14.79
C GLY A 323 -3.48 4.62 14.83
N GLN A 324 -4.26 4.32 13.78
CA GLN A 324 -5.68 4.66 13.71
C GLN A 324 -6.60 3.45 13.98
N GLY A 325 -6.04 2.32 14.42
CA GLY A 325 -6.76 1.06 14.61
C GLY A 325 -6.95 0.29 13.29
N GLY A 326 -6.11 0.54 12.29
CA GLY A 326 -6.19 -0.08 10.97
C GLY A 326 -5.57 -1.48 10.85
N TYR A 327 -4.87 -1.96 11.88
CA TYR A 327 -3.95 -3.09 11.76
C TYR A 327 -4.68 -4.43 11.54
N TYR A 328 -5.68 -4.74 12.35
CA TYR A 328 -6.38 -6.03 12.32
C TYR A 328 -7.76 -6.00 11.66
N VAL A 329 -8.16 -4.91 10.99
CA VAL A 329 -9.59 -4.67 10.68
C VAL A 329 -10.02 -4.94 9.23
N GLU A 330 -9.09 -5.21 8.33
CA GLU A 330 -9.40 -5.40 6.91
C GLU A 330 -8.96 -6.76 6.37
N SER A 331 -9.89 -7.51 5.78
CA SER A 331 -9.56 -8.72 5.04
C SER A 331 -8.75 -8.42 3.77
N SER A 332 -7.98 -9.39 3.29
CA SER A 332 -7.32 -9.28 1.98
C SER A 332 -8.35 -9.13 0.85
N LEU A 333 -8.09 -8.23 -0.10
CA LEU A 333 -8.98 -7.97 -1.24
C LEU A 333 -8.18 -7.87 -2.54
N LEU A 334 -8.79 -8.32 -3.63
CA LEU A 334 -8.28 -8.18 -4.98
C LEU A 334 -8.85 -6.94 -5.67
N ASN A 335 -8.13 -6.40 -6.65
CA ASN A 335 -8.67 -5.40 -7.56
C ASN A 335 -9.49 -6.07 -8.70
N GLY A 336 -10.03 -5.27 -9.62
CA GLY A 336 -10.81 -5.77 -10.76
C GLY A 336 -10.03 -6.70 -11.72
N ASP A 337 -8.69 -6.70 -11.66
CA ASP A 337 -7.81 -7.57 -12.45
C ASP A 337 -7.40 -8.86 -11.71
N GLY A 338 -7.94 -9.06 -10.49
CA GLY A 338 -7.61 -10.19 -9.62
C GLY A 338 -6.21 -10.10 -9.00
N LEU A 339 -5.66 -8.89 -8.84
CA LEU A 339 -4.38 -8.63 -8.18
C LEU A 339 -4.60 -8.21 -6.72
N VAL A 340 -3.71 -8.63 -5.82
CA VAL A 340 -3.75 -8.25 -4.41
C VAL A 340 -3.60 -6.74 -4.24
N ARG A 341 -4.47 -6.14 -3.41
CA ARG A 341 -4.36 -4.75 -2.95
C ARG A 341 -3.71 -4.70 -1.57
N GLY A 342 -2.75 -3.82 -1.40
CA GLY A 342 -1.93 -3.78 -0.19
C GLY A 342 -0.86 -2.69 -0.21
N HIS A 343 0.30 -3.05 0.30
CA HIS A 343 1.54 -2.28 0.41
C HIS A 343 2.70 -3.27 0.57
N PHE A 344 3.91 -2.81 0.88
CA PHE A 344 4.97 -3.70 1.36
C PHE A 344 5.75 -3.06 2.50
N HIS A 345 6.40 -3.88 3.30
CA HIS A 345 7.24 -3.46 4.40
C HIS A 345 8.71 -3.66 4.07
N THR A 346 9.56 -2.84 4.67
CA THR A 346 11.00 -3.03 4.71
C THR A 346 11.46 -2.87 6.15
N ALA A 347 12.26 -3.80 6.64
CA ALA A 347 12.85 -3.72 7.97
C ALA A 347 14.30 -4.17 7.95
N CYS A 348 15.16 -3.50 8.72
CA CYS A 348 16.54 -3.93 8.95
C CYS A 348 16.79 -4.08 10.45
N ARG A 349 17.38 -5.21 10.85
CA ARG A 349 17.80 -5.48 12.23
C ARG A 349 19.24 -5.96 12.28
N MET A 350 19.92 -5.74 13.39
CA MET A 350 21.22 -6.37 13.65
C MET A 350 21.00 -7.81 14.11
N LEU A 351 21.81 -8.74 13.60
CA LEU A 351 21.78 -10.14 14.02
C LEU A 351 22.80 -10.39 15.12
N GLU A 352 22.35 -10.96 16.24
CA GLU A 352 23.21 -11.48 17.30
C GLU A 352 23.96 -12.75 16.84
N SER A 353 23.31 -13.56 16.00
CA SER A 353 23.81 -14.80 15.43
C SER A 353 23.32 -14.97 14.00
N THR A 354 24.15 -15.58 13.15
CA THR A 354 23.78 -15.96 11.77
C THR A 354 23.35 -17.42 11.66
N ASP A 355 23.48 -18.19 12.75
CA ASP A 355 23.24 -19.63 12.84
C ASP A 355 21.98 -19.97 13.67
N GLU A 356 21.49 -19.03 14.47
CA GLU A 356 20.32 -19.20 15.32
C GLU A 356 19.27 -18.11 15.07
N ALA A 357 18.01 -18.41 15.39
CA ALA A 357 16.95 -17.41 15.35
C ALA A 357 17.17 -16.38 16.47
N PRO A 358 16.83 -15.09 16.26
CA PRO A 358 16.99 -14.06 17.29
C PRO A 358 16.26 -14.39 18.59
N ALA A 359 16.94 -14.21 19.72
CA ALA A 359 16.45 -14.62 21.03
C ALA A 359 15.40 -13.66 21.62
N ASN A 360 15.39 -12.40 21.19
CA ASN A 360 14.51 -11.34 21.71
C ASN A 360 13.50 -10.91 20.61
N PRO A 361 12.36 -11.62 20.46
CA PRO A 361 11.38 -11.32 19.42
C PRO A 361 10.65 -9.97 19.60
N GLU A 362 10.74 -9.36 20.79
CA GLU A 362 10.20 -8.03 21.10
C GLU A 362 11.06 -6.87 20.60
N ASP A 363 12.31 -7.13 20.22
CA ASP A 363 13.24 -6.09 19.78
C ASP A 363 12.77 -5.41 18.50
N VAL A 364 12.82 -4.08 18.52
CA VAL A 364 12.48 -3.26 17.37
C VAL A 364 13.60 -3.34 16.34
N PRO A 365 13.29 -3.52 15.05
CA PRO A 365 14.30 -3.40 14.02
C PRO A 365 14.91 -1.99 14.03
N ALA A 366 16.21 -1.90 13.80
CA ALA A 366 16.93 -0.62 13.68
C ALA A 366 16.33 0.30 12.59
N PHE A 367 15.64 -0.28 11.61
CA PHE A 367 14.90 0.45 10.59
C PHE A 367 13.59 -0.28 10.26
N PHE A 368 12.49 0.47 10.10
CA PHE A 368 11.23 -0.05 9.58
C PHE A 368 10.47 1.01 8.79
N VAL A 369 9.89 0.60 7.66
CA VAL A 369 8.96 1.43 6.88
C VAL A 369 7.96 0.56 6.11
N ALA A 370 6.72 1.05 5.97
CA ALA A 370 5.73 0.53 5.02
C ALA A 370 5.61 1.45 3.81
N THR A 371 5.53 0.90 2.60
CA THR A 371 5.43 1.67 1.36
C THR A 371 4.07 1.49 0.70
N GLU A 372 3.30 2.58 0.63
CA GLU A 372 2.03 2.72 -0.09
C GLU A 372 2.13 3.97 -0.96
N ASP A 373 2.23 3.81 -2.27
CA ASP A 373 2.40 4.92 -3.21
C ASP A 373 1.26 5.00 -4.24
N SER A 374 0.16 4.28 -4.01
CA SER A 374 -0.99 4.14 -4.90
C SER A 374 -0.60 3.69 -6.32
N ARG A 375 0.43 2.83 -6.42
CA ARG A 375 1.01 2.34 -7.69
C ARG A 375 1.11 0.81 -7.66
N GLY A 376 1.94 0.24 -8.53
CA GLY A 376 2.03 -1.20 -8.74
C GLY A 376 0.94 -1.71 -9.68
N GLY A 377 0.88 -3.04 -9.83
CA GLY A 377 0.03 -3.70 -10.80
C GLY A 377 0.67 -4.97 -11.32
N ARG A 378 0.29 -5.38 -12.53
CA ARG A 378 0.74 -6.64 -13.15
C ARG A 378 2.21 -6.64 -13.55
N GLU A 379 2.71 -5.49 -13.98
CA GLU A 379 4.09 -5.33 -14.41
C GLU A 379 5.04 -5.16 -13.23
N ALA A 380 6.32 -5.46 -13.46
CA ALA A 380 7.34 -5.17 -12.47
C ALA A 380 7.49 -3.65 -12.29
N ASP A 381 7.54 -3.21 -11.04
CA ASP A 381 7.76 -1.83 -10.63
C ASP A 381 8.82 -1.80 -9.55
N GLU A 382 9.63 -0.75 -9.50
CA GLU A 382 10.77 -0.63 -8.59
C GLU A 382 10.58 0.57 -7.65
N VAL A 383 10.87 0.34 -6.37
CA VAL A 383 10.91 1.36 -5.32
C VAL A 383 12.28 1.33 -4.64
N THR A 384 12.88 2.49 -4.46
CA THR A 384 14.11 2.67 -3.68
C THR A 384 13.76 2.95 -2.22
N ILE A 385 14.21 2.11 -1.31
CA ILE A 385 14.12 2.32 0.13
C ILE A 385 15.42 2.95 0.62
N GLN A 386 15.31 4.03 1.39
CA GLN A 386 16.45 4.73 1.97
C GLN A 386 16.54 4.35 3.45
N VAL A 387 17.62 3.68 3.81
CA VAL A 387 17.93 3.32 5.19
C VAL A 387 18.90 4.38 5.73
N PRO A 388 18.56 5.11 6.80
CA PRO A 388 19.40 6.19 7.33
C PRO A 388 20.79 5.73 7.81
N GLY A 389 20.92 4.46 8.17
CA GLY A 389 22.14 3.84 8.67
C GLY A 389 21.79 2.67 9.60
N MET A 390 22.78 1.84 9.92
CA MET A 390 22.67 0.80 10.96
C MET A 390 23.47 1.24 12.20
N PRO A 391 22.98 0.99 13.42
CA PRO A 391 23.52 1.62 14.63
C PRO A 391 24.86 1.05 15.10
N GLU A 392 25.14 -0.21 14.78
CA GLU A 392 26.28 -0.95 15.32
C GLU A 392 26.94 -1.80 14.23
N SER A 393 28.22 -2.13 14.42
CA SER A 393 28.92 -3.06 13.54
C SER A 393 28.41 -4.49 13.72
N GLY A 394 28.48 -5.30 12.66
CA GLY A 394 27.97 -6.67 12.65
C GLY A 394 27.23 -7.02 11.37
N THR A 395 26.37 -8.04 11.42
CA THR A 395 25.54 -8.43 10.26
C THR A 395 24.15 -7.84 10.39
N ALA A 396 23.81 -6.89 9.52
CA ALA A 396 22.45 -6.40 9.36
C ALA A 396 21.66 -7.36 8.46
N GLN A 397 20.47 -7.79 8.90
CA GLN A 397 19.48 -8.47 8.09
C GLN A 397 18.41 -7.48 7.66
N CYS A 398 18.34 -7.18 6.36
CA CYS A 398 17.30 -6.35 5.78
C CYS A 398 16.31 -7.23 5.01
N ALA A 399 15.06 -7.24 5.46
CA ALA A 399 13.97 -8.01 4.86
C ALA A 399 12.91 -7.08 4.29
N VAL A 400 12.24 -7.57 3.25
CA VAL A 400 11.15 -6.89 2.55
C VAL A 400 10.03 -7.89 2.31
N TRP A 401 8.78 -7.48 2.52
CA TRP A 401 7.63 -8.37 2.31
C TRP A 401 6.37 -7.61 1.96
N ALA A 402 5.56 -8.18 1.07
CA ALA A 402 4.24 -7.62 0.76
C ALA A 402 3.33 -7.70 2.00
N GLY A 403 2.49 -6.68 2.17
CA GLY A 403 1.41 -6.63 3.14
C GLY A 403 0.08 -6.45 2.41
N ASP A 404 -0.95 -7.20 2.79
CA ASP A 404 -2.32 -6.91 2.40
C ASP A 404 -2.90 -5.75 3.23
N GLY A 405 -4.20 -5.43 3.07
CA GLY A 405 -4.87 -4.37 3.84
C GLY A 405 -4.82 -4.52 5.37
N SER A 406 -4.46 -5.70 5.88
CA SER A 406 -4.24 -6.02 7.30
C SER A 406 -2.77 -6.24 7.68
N HIS A 407 -1.83 -5.80 6.85
CA HIS A 407 -0.39 -5.91 7.11
C HIS A 407 0.13 -7.36 7.16
N ARG A 408 -0.70 -8.34 6.77
CA ARG A 408 -0.31 -9.75 6.66
C ARG A 408 0.34 -9.99 5.32
N VAL A 409 1.27 -10.95 5.25
CA VAL A 409 1.75 -11.45 3.95
C VAL A 409 0.54 -12.03 3.21
N PRO A 410 0.25 -11.58 1.97
CA PRO A 410 -0.91 -12.03 1.23
C PRO A 410 -0.95 -13.55 1.10
N MET A 411 -2.14 -14.13 1.25
CA MET A 411 -2.33 -15.56 1.01
C MET A 411 -2.03 -15.93 -0.44
N MET A 412 -1.46 -17.12 -0.60
CA MET A 412 -1.10 -17.69 -1.89
C MET A 412 -2.02 -18.87 -2.20
N GLU A 413 -2.35 -19.07 -3.49
CA GLU A 413 -3.13 -20.25 -3.94
C GLU A 413 -2.56 -21.59 -3.43
N ARG A 414 -1.23 -21.71 -3.37
CA ARG A 414 -0.54 -22.97 -3.00
C ARG A 414 0.63 -22.73 -2.05
N ALA A 415 0.85 -23.70 -1.17
CA ALA A 415 1.92 -23.67 -0.18
C ALA A 415 3.34 -23.78 -0.78
N ASN A 416 3.50 -24.36 -1.97
CA ASN A 416 4.80 -24.55 -2.63
C ASN A 416 5.18 -23.39 -3.57
N GLN A 417 4.71 -22.19 -3.27
CA GLN A 417 5.06 -20.96 -3.99
C GLN A 417 5.93 -20.09 -3.09
N THR A 418 6.88 -19.37 -3.68
CA THR A 418 7.65 -18.37 -2.93
C THR A 418 6.73 -17.20 -2.59
N PRO A 419 6.56 -16.83 -1.31
CA PRO A 419 5.80 -15.64 -0.94
C PRO A 419 6.48 -14.38 -1.48
N ALA A 420 5.76 -13.28 -1.55
CA ALA A 420 6.33 -11.96 -1.84
C ALA A 420 7.16 -11.46 -0.65
N PHE A 421 8.33 -12.07 -0.46
CA PHE A 421 9.27 -11.84 0.62
C PHE A 421 10.69 -12.00 0.06
N ASP A 422 11.60 -11.14 0.48
CA ASP A 422 13.03 -11.30 0.21
C ASP A 422 13.87 -10.75 1.37
N VAL A 423 15.11 -11.22 1.48
CA VAL A 423 16.02 -10.86 2.57
C VAL A 423 17.46 -10.84 2.10
N VAL A 424 18.20 -9.83 2.54
CA VAL A 424 19.63 -9.67 2.30
C VAL A 424 20.37 -9.51 3.61
N ARG A 425 21.66 -9.85 3.60
CA ARG A 425 22.58 -9.63 4.72
C ARG A 425 23.64 -8.62 4.28
N ILE A 426 23.85 -7.60 5.10
CA ILE A 426 24.78 -6.50 4.85
C ILE A 426 25.76 -6.48 6.02
N GLU A 427 27.05 -6.41 5.72
CA GLU A 427 28.09 -6.27 6.73
C GLU A 427 28.23 -4.79 7.11
N VAL A 428 28.08 -4.48 8.39
CA VAL A 428 28.25 -3.14 8.95
C VAL A 428 29.59 -3.10 9.68
N ASN A 429 30.48 -2.21 9.23
CA ASN A 429 31.84 -2.08 9.76
C ASN A 429 31.97 -0.95 10.79
#